data_AF-A0AAQ3NK77-F1
#
_entry.id   AF-A0AAQ3NK77-F1
#
_cell.length_a   1.000
_cell.length_b   1.000
_cell.length_c   1.000
_cell.angle_alpha   90.00
_cell.angle_beta   90.00
_cell.angle_gamma   90.00
#
_symmetry.space_group_name_H-M   'P 1'
#
loop_
_entity.id
_entity.type
_entity.pdbx_description
1 polymer ?
#
loop_
_entity_poly.entity_id
_entity_poly.type
_entity_poly.pdbx_seq_one_letter_code
_entity_poly.pdbx_strand_id
1 'polypeptide(L)'
;MGSSKVQRLSGMQKQVLSLFRGFLRAARSKSEEERRKIESIVSQEFRRNAKSVDRKNFLYIEYLLRRGNKQLEQLRNPGITGLSSLQLHFSKTDSHGHSSNEG
;
A
#
# COMPACT_ATOMS: atom_id res chain seq x y z
N MET A 1 14.62 18.50 -27.76
CA MET A 1 13.87 17.34 -27.23
C MET A 1 14.71 16.67 -26.15
N GLY A 2 14.47 16.96 -24.88
CA GLY A 2 15.26 16.42 -23.77
C GLY A 2 14.96 14.93 -23.57
N SER A 3 15.93 14.06 -23.82
CA SER A 3 15.82 12.65 -23.46
C SER A 3 15.64 12.54 -21.95
N SER A 4 14.48 12.09 -21.49
CA SER A 4 14.26 11.75 -20.08
C SER A 4 15.29 10.70 -19.67
N LYS A 5 16.36 11.13 -19.00
CA LYS A 5 17.39 10.23 -18.47
C LYS A 5 16.69 9.24 -17.57
N VAL A 6 16.69 7.95 -17.94
CA VAL A 6 16.08 6.90 -17.12
C VAL A 6 16.76 6.94 -15.75
N GLN A 7 16.08 7.53 -14.76
CA GLN A 7 16.64 7.62 -13.42
C GLN A 7 16.72 6.21 -12.86
N ARG A 8 17.94 5.77 -12.55
CA ARG A 8 18.19 4.47 -11.97
C ARG A 8 17.56 4.44 -10.57
N LEU A 9 16.54 3.61 -10.40
CA LEU A 9 15.87 3.42 -9.12
C LEU A 9 16.81 2.76 -8.11
N SER A 10 16.74 3.22 -6.85
CA SER A 10 17.42 2.59 -5.72
C SER A 10 16.86 1.18 -5.44
N GLY A 11 17.62 0.37 -4.71
CA GLY A 11 17.16 -0.97 -4.29
C GLY A 11 15.84 -0.90 -3.53
N MET A 12 15.73 0.04 -2.58
CA MET A 12 14.52 0.28 -1.81
C MET A 12 13.32 0.66 -2.70
N GLN A 13 13.52 1.58 -3.66
CA GLN A 13 12.46 1.96 -4.60
C GLN A 13 11.99 0.78 -5.43
N LYS A 14 12.91 -0.09 -5.88
CA LYS A 14 12.55 -1.33 -6.59
C LYS A 14 11.76 -2.28 -5.72
N GLN A 15 12.11 -2.42 -4.44
CA GLN A 15 11.37 -3.26 -3.49
C GLN A 15 9.94 -2.75 -3.28
N VAL A 16 9.76 -1.44 -3.04
CA VAL A 16 8.43 -0.81 -2.90
C VAL A 16 7.57 -1.06 -4.15
N LEU A 17 8.15 -0.84 -5.32
CA LEU A 17 7.47 -1.05 -6.60
C LEU A 17 7.16 -2.53 -6.88
N SER A 18 8.03 -3.44 -6.45
CA SER A 18 7.81 -4.89 -6.55
C SER A 18 6.65 -5.31 -5.67
N LEU A 19 6.61 -4.81 -4.43
CA LEU A 19 5.54 -5.06 -3.47
C LEU A 19 4.18 -4.59 -4.01
N PHE A 20 4.11 -3.35 -4.51
CA PHE A 20 2.88 -2.80 -5.12
C PHE A 20 2.38 -3.70 -6.26
N ARG A 21 3.26 -4.04 -7.21
CA ARG A 21 2.92 -4.96 -8.32
C ARG A 21 2.58 -6.36 -7.85
N GLY A 22 3.12 -6.79 -6.70
CA GLY A 22 2.79 -8.04 -6.05
C GLY A 22 1.32 -8.09 -5.67
N PHE A 23 0.83 -7.06 -4.98
CA PHE A 23 -0.58 -6.93 -4.60
C PHE A 23 -1.50 -6.91 -5.82
N LEU A 24 -1.20 -6.10 -6.84
CA LEU A 24 -2.03 -6.05 -8.05
C LEU A 24 -2.09 -7.41 -8.77
N ARG A 25 -0.98 -8.17 -8.79
CA ARG A 25 -0.98 -9.52 -9.36
C ARG A 25 -1.79 -10.50 -8.54
N ALA A 26 -1.67 -10.46 -7.21
CA ALA A 26 -2.46 -11.32 -6.31
C ALA A 26 -3.96 -10.99 -6.37
N ALA A 27 -4.33 -9.74 -6.61
CA ALA A 27 -5.72 -9.34 -6.79
C ALA A 27 -6.37 -9.96 -8.04
N ARG A 28 -5.59 -10.26 -9.08
CA ARG A 28 -6.10 -10.87 -10.33
C ARG A 28 -6.61 -12.29 -10.18
N SER A 29 -6.21 -13.00 -9.12
CA SER A 29 -6.72 -14.35 -8.83
C SER A 29 -7.96 -14.34 -7.93
N LYS A 30 -8.53 -13.17 -7.64
CA LYS A 30 -9.76 -13.00 -6.84
C LYS A 30 -10.94 -12.64 -7.76
N SER A 31 -12.15 -12.65 -7.23
CA SER A 31 -13.35 -12.20 -7.97
C SER A 31 -13.20 -10.76 -8.45
N GLU A 32 -13.95 -10.34 -9.46
CA GLU A 32 -13.81 -9.00 -10.03
C GLU A 32 -14.08 -7.89 -9.00
N GLU A 33 -15.09 -8.09 -8.16
CA GLU A 33 -15.44 -7.15 -7.09
C GLU A 33 -14.32 -7.04 -6.05
N GLU A 34 -13.81 -8.18 -5.56
CA GLU A 34 -12.69 -8.20 -4.62
C GLU A 34 -11.43 -7.61 -5.22
N ARG A 35 -11.14 -7.92 -6.50
CA ARG A 35 -9.99 -7.34 -7.22
C ARG A 35 -10.06 -5.82 -7.20
N ARG A 36 -11.19 -5.22 -7.61
CA ARG A 36 -11.37 -3.76 -7.63
C ARG A 36 -11.19 -3.15 -6.23
N LYS A 37 -11.74 -3.81 -5.19
CA LYS A 37 -11.58 -3.38 -3.80
C LYS A 37 -10.11 -3.43 -3.35
N ILE A 38 -9.40 -4.51 -3.66
CA ILE A 38 -7.97 -4.67 -3.35
C ILE A 38 -7.14 -3.60 -4.04
N GLU A 39 -7.30 -3.44 -5.34
CA GLU A 39 -6.54 -2.47 -6.13
C GLU A 39 -6.75 -1.03 -5.64
N SER A 40 -8.01 -0.68 -5.31
CA SER A 40 -8.35 0.64 -4.76
C SER A 40 -7.66 0.89 -3.42
N ILE A 41 -7.79 -0.03 -2.48
CA ILE A 41 -7.22 0.11 -1.13
C ILE A 41 -5.69 0.17 -1.17
N VAL A 42 -5.05 -0.75 -1.91
CA VAL A 42 -3.59 -0.80 -2.05
C VAL A 42 -3.09 0.49 -2.72
N SER A 43 -3.76 0.97 -3.78
CA SER A 43 -3.36 2.21 -4.45
C SER A 43 -3.48 3.43 -3.54
N GLN A 44 -4.54 3.52 -2.74
CA GLN A 44 -4.72 4.61 -1.78
C GLN A 44 -3.63 4.60 -0.72
N GLU A 45 -3.30 3.45 -0.16
CA GLU A 45 -2.28 3.33 0.88
C GLU A 45 -0.88 3.68 0.36
N PHE A 46 -0.48 3.13 -0.79
CA PHE A 46 0.84 3.44 -1.38
C PHE A 46 0.95 4.93 -1.72
N ARG A 47 -0.12 5.57 -2.20
CA ARG A 47 -0.16 7.02 -2.44
C ARG A 47 -0.08 7.82 -1.15
N ARG A 48 -0.78 7.41 -0.09
CA ARG A 48 -0.71 8.05 1.23
C ARG A 48 0.71 8.00 1.77
N ASN A 49 1.30 6.80 1.84
CA ASN A 49 2.65 6.61 2.35
C ASN A 49 3.69 7.37 1.51
N ALA A 50 3.54 7.43 0.19
CA ALA A 50 4.42 8.23 -0.67
C ALA A 50 4.38 9.75 -0.38
N LYS A 51 3.29 10.25 0.20
CA LYS A 51 3.12 11.66 0.61
C LYS A 51 3.57 11.91 2.05
N SER A 52 3.27 10.99 2.97
CA SER A 52 3.45 11.20 4.41
C SER A 52 4.74 10.63 4.98
N VAL A 53 5.38 9.67 4.31
CA VAL A 53 6.63 9.05 4.78
C VAL A 53 7.83 9.80 4.21
N ASP A 54 8.72 10.26 5.09
CA ASP A 54 10.00 10.81 4.68
C ASP A 54 10.81 9.77 3.90
N ARG A 55 11.27 10.16 2.72
CA ARG A 55 12.10 9.34 1.81
C ARG A 55 13.43 8.92 2.44
N LYS A 56 13.90 9.63 3.47
CA LYS A 56 15.12 9.31 4.23
C LYS A 56 14.86 8.41 5.44
N ASN A 57 13.60 8.16 5.80
CA ASN A 57 13.28 7.26 6.91
C ASN A 57 13.34 5.79 6.44
N PHE A 58 14.55 5.31 6.16
CA PHE A 58 14.79 3.98 5.62
C PHE A 58 14.26 2.88 6.55
N LEU A 59 14.43 3.03 7.86
CA LEU A 59 13.97 2.06 8.85
C LEU A 59 12.44 1.87 8.81
N TYR A 60 11.69 2.97 8.70
CA TYR A 60 10.24 2.90 8.60
C TYR A 60 9.77 2.34 7.25
N ILE A 61 10.43 2.72 6.15
CA ILE A 61 10.14 2.16 4.82
C ILE A 61 10.38 0.65 4.82
N GLU A 62 11.46 0.18 5.43
CA GLU A 62 11.72 -1.26 5.58
C GLU A 62 10.66 -1.96 6.43
N TYR A 63 10.23 -1.34 7.53
CA TYR A 63 9.15 -1.86 8.35
C TYR A 63 7.87 -2.03 7.52
N LEU A 64 7.50 -1.01 6.73
CA LEU A 64 6.34 -1.07 5.83
C LEU A 64 6.50 -2.16 4.76
N LEU A 65 7.70 -2.33 4.20
CA LEU A 65 8.00 -3.40 3.26
C LEU A 65 7.83 -4.78 3.89
N ARG A 66 8.38 -5.01 5.10
CA ARG A 66 8.23 -6.29 5.81
C ARG A 66 6.76 -6.59 6.10
N ARG A 67 6.03 -5.60 6.64
CA ARG A 67 4.60 -5.72 6.92
C ARG A 67 3.79 -6.01 5.65
N GLY A 68 4.03 -5.27 4.58
CA GLY A 68 3.33 -5.43 3.32
C GLY A 68 3.61 -6.77 2.63
N ASN A 69 4.85 -7.29 2.71
CA ASN A 69 5.15 -8.62 2.16
C ASN A 69 4.38 -9.73 2.89
N LYS A 70 4.26 -9.66 4.22
CA LYS A 70 3.44 -10.60 5.00
C LYS A 70 1.96 -10.55 4.58
N GLN A 71 1.42 -9.34 4.37
CA GLN A 71 0.06 -9.15 3.87
C GLN A 71 -0.12 -9.69 2.44
N LEU A 72 0.89 -9.53 1.59
CA LEU A 72 0.87 -10.08 0.22
C LEU A 72 0.87 -11.61 0.22
N GLU A 73 1.67 -12.25 1.07
CA GLU A 73 1.66 -13.72 1.23
C GLU A 73 0.30 -14.23 1.69
N GLN A 74 -0.32 -13.56 2.65
CA GLN A 74 -1.67 -13.89 3.09
C GLN A 74 -2.69 -13.72 1.95
N LEU A 75 -2.61 -12.62 1.18
CA LEU A 75 -3.54 -12.41 0.06
C LEU A 75 -3.44 -13.50 -1.03
N ARG A 76 -2.24 -14.03 -1.24
CA ARG A 76 -1.99 -15.12 -2.20
C ARG A 76 -2.58 -16.45 -1.75
N ASN A 77 -2.88 -16.62 -0.47
CA ASN A 77 -3.46 -17.85 0.03
C ASN A 77 -4.92 -17.99 -0.50
N PRO A 78 -5.27 -19.09 -1.18
CA PRO A 78 -6.60 -19.28 -1.76
C PRO A 78 -7.71 -19.37 -0.70
N GLY A 79 -7.40 -19.77 0.53
CA GLY A 79 -8.37 -19.83 1.64
C GLY A 79 -8.72 -18.48 2.27
N ILE A 80 -8.06 -17.40 1.86
CA ILE A 80 -8.29 -16.04 2.36
C ILE A 80 -9.18 -15.31 1.36
N THR A 81 -10.48 -15.29 1.66
CA THR A 81 -11.52 -14.54 0.93
C THR A 81 -11.54 -13.11 1.47
N GLY A 82 -11.27 -12.14 0.59
CA GLY A 82 -11.38 -10.72 0.88
C GLY A 82 -10.33 -10.07 1.78
N LEU A 83 -10.24 -8.75 1.65
CA LEU A 83 -9.44 -7.88 2.53
C LEU A 83 -9.98 -7.75 3.96
N SER A 84 -11.08 -8.41 4.31
CA SER A 84 -11.65 -8.35 5.66
C SER A 84 -10.89 -9.25 6.65
N SER A 85 -10.29 -10.34 6.15
CA SER A 85 -9.50 -11.30 6.95
C SER A 85 -8.02 -10.91 7.02
N LEU A 86 -7.52 -10.23 5.99
CA LEU A 86 -6.31 -9.43 6.11
C LEU A 86 -6.68 -8.24 7.01
N GLN A 87 -6.23 -8.18 8.25
CA GLN A 87 -6.28 -6.94 9.05
C GLN A 87 -5.41 -5.85 8.37
N LEU A 88 -5.85 -5.37 7.21
CA LEU A 88 -5.42 -4.16 6.56
C LEU A 88 -6.04 -2.99 7.34
N HIS A 89 -5.76 -2.93 8.65
CA HIS A 89 -5.80 -1.70 9.41
C HIS A 89 -4.65 -0.83 8.87
N PHE A 90 -4.86 -0.29 7.68
CA PHE A 90 -4.26 0.96 7.28
C PHE A 90 -4.86 1.98 8.22
N SER A 91 -3.99 2.64 9.00
CA SER A 91 -4.37 3.46 10.14
C SER A 91 -5.63 4.25 9.83
N LYS A 92 -6.72 3.95 10.55
CA LYS A 92 -7.94 4.75 10.54
C LYS A 92 -7.48 6.21 10.53
N THR A 93 -7.90 6.95 9.53
CA THR A 93 -7.79 8.40 9.56
C THR A 93 -8.51 8.84 10.83
N ASP A 94 -7.81 9.49 11.77
CA ASP A 94 -8.47 10.30 12.77
C ASP A 94 -9.23 11.40 12.03
N SER A 95 -10.49 11.11 11.73
CA SER A 95 -11.50 12.09 11.39
C SER A 95 -12.22 12.44 12.68
N HIS A 96 -11.56 13.19 13.56
CA HIS A 96 -12.26 14.06 14.50
C HIS A 96 -11.73 15.46 14.26
N GLY A 97 -12.41 16.16 13.35
CA GLY A 97 -12.30 17.60 13.26
C GLY A 97 -12.72 18.20 14.60
N HIS A 98 -11.86 19.06 15.16
CA HIS A 98 -12.28 20.04 16.14
C HIS A 98 -13.49 20.79 15.60
N SER A 99 -14.66 20.56 16.20
CA SER A 99 -15.75 21.51 16.16
C SER A 99 -15.71 22.26 17.48
N SER A 100 -14.95 23.36 17.52
CA SER A 100 -15.21 24.44 18.46
C SER A 100 -16.61 24.96 18.15
N ASN A 101 -17.53 24.88 19.11
CA ASN A 101 -18.66 25.78 19.14
C ASN A 101 -18.77 26.29 20.58
N GLU A 102 -18.37 27.54 20.74
CA GLU A 102 -18.63 28.35 21.93
C GLU A 102 -20.13 28.53 22.10
N GLY A 103 -20.57 28.45 23.36
CA GLY A 103 -21.89 28.80 23.85
C GLY A 103 -21.75 29.23 25.30
#